data_AF-A0A258QUN6-F1
#
_entry.id   AF-A0A258QUN6-F1
#
_cell.length_a   1.000
_cell.length_b   1.000
_cell.length_c   1.000
_cell.angle_alpha   90.00
_cell.angle_beta   90.00
_cell.angle_gamma   90.00
#
_symmetry.space_group_name_H-M   'P 1'
#
loop_
_entity.id
_entity.type
_entity.pdbx_description
1 polymer ?
#
loop_
_entity_poly.entity_id
_entity_poly.type
_entity_poly.pdbx_seq_one_letter_code
_entity_poly.pdbx_strand_id
1 'polypeptide(L)' 'MKFKTKAGYLINCVLVTAALTACSTYPDKNIDPVKNNKATFERDAIECAQSYPEAGSGVHVRQRINCMRLKGWR' A
#
# COMPACT_ATOMS: atom_id res chain seq x y z
N MET A 1 15.21 23.59 -28.21
CA MET A 1 15.79 22.47 -27.41
C MET A 1 14.68 21.72 -26.67
N LYS A 2 14.41 20.45 -27.02
CA LYS A 2 13.41 19.57 -26.37
C LYS A 2 14.13 18.60 -25.42
N PHE A 3 14.50 19.05 -24.22
CA PHE A 3 15.12 18.20 -23.19
C PHE A 3 14.13 17.69 -22.12
N LYS A 4 12.84 18.05 -22.19
CA LYS A 4 11.87 17.82 -21.10
C LYS A 4 11.31 16.39 -20.98
N THR A 5 11.58 15.46 -21.89
CA THR A 5 10.82 14.19 -21.95
C THR A 5 11.48 12.97 -21.31
N LYS A 6 12.82 12.84 -21.37
CA LYS A 6 13.51 11.61 -20.90
C LYS A 6 13.71 11.59 -19.38
N ALA A 7 14.07 12.72 -18.78
CA ALA A 7 14.28 12.83 -17.34
C ALA A 7 12.97 12.62 -16.55
N GLY A 8 11.84 13.13 -17.04
CA GLY A 8 10.54 12.91 -16.41
C GLY A 8 10.11 11.44 -16.41
N TYR A 9 10.41 10.70 -17.49
CA TYR A 9 10.12 9.26 -17.55
C TYR A 9 10.95 8.47 -16.54
N LEU A 10 12.25 8.78 -16.43
CA LEU A 10 13.13 8.14 -15.45
C LEU A 10 12.69 8.39 -14.01
N ILE A 11 12.33 9.63 -13.67
CA ILE A 11 11.82 9.97 -12.33
C ILE A 11 10.54 9.18 -12.02
N ASN A 12 9.59 9.11 -12.96
CA ASN A 12 8.37 8.34 -12.77
C ASN A 12 8.65 6.84 -12.58
N CYS A 13 9.56 6.26 -13.38
CA CYS A 13 9.98 4.87 -13.19
C CYS A 13 10.53 4.64 -11.79
N VAL A 14 11.42 5.51 -11.30
CA VAL A 14 12.00 5.40 -9.95
C VAL A 14 10.95 5.49 -8.86
N LEU A 15 9.98 6.40 -8.98
CA LEU A 15 8.90 6.54 -8.01
C LEU A 15 7.99 5.30 -7.97
N VAL A 16 7.64 4.75 -9.13
CA VAL A 16 6.79 3.56 -9.23
C VAL A 16 7.53 2.34 -8.68
N THR A 17 8.80 2.14 -9.02
CA THR A 17 9.57 1.00 -8.49
C THR A 17 9.74 1.11 -6.98
N ALA A 18 10.02 2.30 -6.45
CA ALA A 18 10.12 2.52 -5.00
C ALA A 18 8.80 2.18 -4.27
N ALA A 19 7.66 2.62 -4.81
CA ALA A 19 6.35 2.31 -4.24
C ALA A 19 6.04 0.81 -4.25
N LEU A 20 6.37 0.10 -5.34
CA LEU A 20 6.18 -1.35 -5.44
C LEU A 20 7.12 -2.12 -4.50
N THR A 21 8.37 -1.70 -4.37
CA THR A 21 9.31 -2.31 -3.42
C THR A 21 8.83 -2.14 -1.98
N ALA A 22 8.29 -0.98 -1.62
CA ALA A 22 7.66 -0.78 -0.31
C ALA A 22 6.42 -1.68 -0.13
N CYS A 23 5.60 -1.89 -1.16
CA CYS A 23 4.48 -2.84 -1.06
C CYS A 23 4.96 -4.29 -0.82
N SER A 24 6.14 -4.66 -1.33
CA SER A 24 6.67 -6.03 -1.21
C SER A 24 7.02 -6.44 0.23
N THR A 25 7.20 -5.47 1.14
CA THR A 25 7.49 -5.74 2.56
C THR A 25 6.26 -6.18 3.34
N TYR A 26 5.04 -6.00 2.81
CA TYR A 26 3.83 -6.49 3.46
C TYR A 26 3.64 -7.99 3.20
N PRO A 27 3.05 -8.75 4.13
CA PRO A 27 2.81 -10.19 3.94
C PRO A 27 1.77 -10.46 2.83
N ASP A 28 1.82 -11.64 2.21
CA ASP A 28 0.83 -12.11 1.21
C ASP A 28 -0.46 -12.66 1.83
N LYS A 29 -0.41 -13.05 3.09
CA LYS A 29 -1.53 -13.62 3.85
C LYS A 29 -1.38 -13.31 5.33
N ASN A 30 -2.48 -13.45 6.08
CA ASN A 30 -2.40 -13.33 7.53
C ASN A 30 -1.49 -14.43 8.10
N ILE A 31 -0.71 -14.09 9.13
CA ILE A 31 0.13 -15.06 9.85
C ILE A 31 -0.72 -16.16 10.49
N ASP A 32 -1.93 -15.80 10.91
CA ASP A 32 -2.95 -16.72 11.37
C ASP A 32 -3.83 -17.13 10.17
N PRO A 33 -3.79 -18.40 9.73
CA PRO A 33 -4.57 -18.88 8.60
C PRO A 33 -6.09 -18.73 8.79
N VAL A 34 -6.58 -18.78 10.04
CA VAL A 34 -8.01 -18.64 10.34
C VAL A 34 -8.49 -17.20 10.08
N LYS A 35 -7.57 -16.24 10.18
CA LYS A 35 -7.81 -14.82 9.90
C LYS A 35 -7.60 -14.43 8.44
N ASN A 36 -7.26 -15.39 7.56
CA ASN A 36 -7.07 -15.12 6.14
C ASN A 36 -8.41 -15.09 5.39
N ASN A 37 -9.29 -14.16 5.77
CA ASN A 37 -10.63 -14.02 5.23
C ASN A 37 -11.05 -12.55 5.14
N LYS A 38 -12.09 -12.30 4.32
CA LYS A 38 -12.64 -10.98 4.04
C LYS A 38 -12.99 -10.17 5.27
N ALA A 39 -13.81 -10.76 6.14
CA ALA A 39 -14.38 -10.07 7.29
C ALA A 39 -13.25 -9.60 8.22
N THR A 40 -12.22 -10.42 8.39
CA THR A 40 -11.06 -10.06 9.21
C THR A 40 -10.25 -8.95 8.55
N PHE A 41 -9.97 -9.06 7.26
CA PHE A 41 -9.23 -8.01 6.55
C PHE A 41 -9.94 -6.65 6.57
N GLU A 42 -11.26 -6.62 6.36
CA GLU A 42 -12.04 -5.36 6.39
C GLU A 42 -12.03 -4.72 7.78
N ARG A 43 -12.18 -5.53 8.84
CA ARG A 43 -12.08 -5.05 10.22
C ARG A 43 -10.68 -4.51 10.50
N ASP A 44 -9.64 -5.28 10.20
CA ASP A 44 -8.24 -4.89 10.44
C ASP A 44 -7.88 -3.60 9.67
N ALA A 45 -8.46 -3.39 8.48
CA ALA A 45 -8.28 -2.17 7.69
C ALA A 45 -8.93 -0.93 8.35
N ILE A 46 -10.12 -1.09 8.96
CA ILE A 46 -10.79 -0.03 9.70
C ILE A 46 -10.02 0.29 10.98
N GLU A 47 -9.63 -0.72 11.75
CA GLU A 47 -8.83 -0.55 12.97
C GLU A 47 -7.51 0.15 12.66
N CYS A 48 -6.84 -0.22 11.56
CA CYS A 48 -5.63 0.45 11.10
C CYS A 48 -5.85 1.95 10.81
N ALA A 49 -7.02 2.35 10.31
CA ALA A 49 -7.33 3.76 10.08
C ALA A 49 -7.60 4.52 11.38
N GLN A 50 -8.21 3.85 12.36
CA GLN A 50 -8.56 4.44 13.66
C GLN A 50 -7.36 4.57 14.60
N SER A 51 -6.31 3.78 14.42
CA SER A 51 -5.10 3.84 15.26
C SER A 51 -4.23 5.08 15.03
N TYR A 52 -4.44 5.84 13.95
CA TYR A 52 -3.65 7.03 13.62
C TYR A 52 -4.55 8.27 13.40
N PRO A 53 -5.37 8.68 14.40
CA PRO A 53 -6.29 9.80 14.25
C PRO A 53 -5.57 11.14 14.06
N GLU A 54 -4.34 11.27 14.54
CA GLU A 54 -3.48 12.44 14.40
C GLU A 54 -2.91 12.60 12.98
N ALA A 55 -2.85 11.52 12.21
CA ALA A 55 -2.28 11.54 10.89
C ALA A 55 -3.31 12.06 9.87
N GLY A 56 -3.48 13.39 9.85
CA GLY A 56 -4.58 14.10 9.19
C GLY A 56 -4.82 13.83 7.69
N SER A 57 -3.93 13.13 6.98
CA SER A 57 -4.13 12.75 5.57
C SER A 57 -4.53 11.28 5.36
N GLY A 58 -4.26 10.39 6.33
CA GLY A 58 -4.49 8.94 6.20
C GLY A 58 -3.75 8.26 5.03
N VAL A 59 -2.81 8.94 4.36
CA VAL A 59 -2.19 8.45 3.11
C VAL A 59 -1.43 7.16 3.32
N HIS A 60 -0.70 7.04 4.43
CA HIS A 60 0.06 5.83 4.79
C HIS A 60 -0.87 4.63 5.06
N VAL A 61 -2.01 4.85 5.73
CA VAL A 61 -3.06 3.82 5.91
C VAL A 61 -3.62 3.37 4.57
N ARG A 62 -3.99 4.33 3.71
CA ARG A 62 -4.53 4.04 2.38
C ARG A 62 -3.51 3.27 1.52
N GLN A 63 -2.25 3.68 1.55
CA GLN A 63 -1.17 3.01 0.83
C GLN A 63 -1.01 1.56 1.30
N ARG A 64 -0.98 1.33 2.62
CA ARG A 64 -0.92 -0.02 3.20
C ARG A 64 -2.08 -0.90 2.75
N ILE A 65 -3.32 -0.43 2.90
CA ILE A 65 -4.52 -1.17 2.51
C ILE A 65 -4.50 -1.50 1.01
N ASN A 66 -4.10 -0.55 0.17
CA ASN A 66 -3.99 -0.78 -1.27
C ASN A 66 -2.90 -1.79 -1.62
N CYS A 67 -1.71 -1.74 -0.99
CA CYS A 67 -0.68 -2.76 -1.18
C CYS A 67 -1.20 -4.16 -0.84
N MET A 68 -1.90 -4.31 0.28
CA MET A 68 -2.46 -5.60 0.70
C MET A 68 -3.52 -6.09 -0.29
N ARG A 69 -4.42 -5.21 -0.78
CA ARG A 69 -5.39 -5.57 -1.83
C ARG A 69 -4.72 -6.01 -3.13
N LEU A 70 -3.65 -5.34 -3.56
CA LEU A 70 -2.86 -5.73 -4.73
C LEU A 70 -2.24 -7.13 -4.56
N LYS A 71 -1.90 -7.50 -3.32
CA LYS A 71 -1.39 -8.82 -2.96
C LYS A 71 -2.48 -9.89 -2.77
N GLY A 72 -3.75 -9.56 -3.02
CA GLY A 72 -4.86 -10.51 -2.98
C GLY A 72 -5.56 -10.64 -1.62
N TRP A 73 -5.28 -9.76 -0.67
CA TRP A 73 -6.00 -9.72 0.60
C TRP A 73 -7.43 -9.26 0.37
N ARG A 74 -8.39 -10.10 0.75
CA ARG A 74 -9.82 -9.87 0.54
C ARG A 74 -10.67 -10.82 1.36
#